data_AF-A0A2V1DEM3-F1
#
_entry.id   AF-A0A2V1DEM3-F1
#
_cell.length_a   1.000
_cell.length_b   1.000
_cell.length_c   1.000
_cell.angle_alpha   90.00
_cell.angle_beta   90.00
_cell.angle_gamma   90.00
#
_symmetry.space_group_name_H-M   'P 1'
#
loop_
_entity.id
_entity.type
_entity.pdbx_description
1 polymer ?
#
loop_
_entity_poly.entity_id
_entity_poly.type
_entity_poly.pdbx_seq_one_letter_code
_entity_poly.pdbx_strand_id
1 'polypeptide(L)'
;MKLKLNPSLSVKREAESGGGFSFIGFKPTLPIVLTMLISFCGVLVPYSQIQVFWRYWMYYMNPFTYLMGGLLTFTLYDKQITCKSSEFAVFDPPANQTCSEYLATYLSGLGRGANLANPDEVSNCRVCQYTRGSDYLYTVNITKYSQGWRDIGICILFAFSSYSLVYALMKLRTKTSKKAE
;
A
#
# COMPACT_ATOMS: atom_id res chain seq x y z
N MET A 1 -28.51 -18.32 -56.33
CA MET A 1 -27.05 -18.49 -56.14
C MET A 1 -26.62 -17.70 -54.90
N LYS A 2 -26.57 -18.35 -53.72
CA LYS A 2 -26.17 -17.71 -52.46
C LYS A 2 -24.64 -17.69 -52.37
N LEU A 3 -24.04 -16.50 -52.48
CA LEU A 3 -22.62 -16.26 -52.26
C LEU A 3 -22.31 -16.34 -50.75
N LYS A 4 -21.48 -17.30 -50.36
CA LYS A 4 -20.84 -17.38 -49.05
C LYS A 4 -19.88 -16.19 -48.89
N LEU A 5 -20.16 -15.29 -47.95
CA LEU A 5 -19.21 -14.28 -47.48
C LEU A 5 -18.42 -14.83 -46.28
N ASN A 6 -17.10 -14.76 -46.41
CA ASN A 6 -16.08 -15.28 -45.50
C ASN A 6 -16.00 -14.40 -44.20
N PRO A 7 -15.95 -14.99 -42.99
CA PRO A 7 -16.04 -14.25 -41.72
C PRO A 7 -14.73 -13.60 -41.22
N SER A 8 -13.68 -13.52 -42.04
CA SER A 8 -12.34 -13.07 -41.61
C SER A 8 -12.08 -11.55 -41.68
N LEU A 9 -13.10 -10.72 -41.93
CA LEU A 9 -12.91 -9.29 -42.23
C LEU A 9 -13.44 -8.29 -41.19
N SER A 10 -13.97 -8.72 -40.03
CA SER A 10 -14.47 -7.81 -38.99
C SER A 10 -13.42 -7.37 -37.96
N VAL A 11 -12.14 -7.69 -38.16
CA VAL A 11 -11.04 -7.30 -37.24
C VAL A 11 -10.14 -6.27 -37.91
N LYS A 12 -10.64 -5.06 -38.15
CA LYS A 12 -9.84 -3.81 -38.28
C LYS A 12 -10.74 -2.65 -38.68
N ARG A 13 -11.32 -1.97 -37.69
CA ARG A 13 -11.59 -0.53 -37.76
C ARG A 13 -12.02 -0.06 -36.38
N GLU A 14 -11.06 0.44 -35.62
CA GLU A 14 -11.26 1.43 -34.55
C GLU A 14 -9.87 1.86 -34.09
N ALA A 15 -9.19 2.61 -34.96
CA ALA A 15 -8.05 3.44 -34.60
C ALA A 15 -8.37 4.86 -35.11
N GLU A 16 -8.22 5.82 -34.20
CA GLU A 16 -8.31 7.29 -34.34
C GLU A 16 -9.70 7.95 -34.35
N SER A 17 -10.08 8.54 -33.21
CA SER A 17 -10.45 9.96 -33.14
C SER A 17 -10.39 10.46 -31.70
N GLY A 18 -9.87 11.66 -31.52
CA GLY A 18 -9.40 12.21 -30.24
C GLY A 18 -10.49 12.65 -29.26
N GLY A 19 -10.00 12.97 -28.06
CA GLY A 19 -10.53 14.07 -27.25
C GLY A 19 -11.94 13.90 -26.71
N GLY A 20 -12.13 12.96 -25.78
CA GLY A 20 -13.34 12.92 -24.97
C GLY A 20 -13.17 11.91 -23.85
N PHE A 21 -13.26 12.37 -22.61
CA PHE A 21 -13.30 11.54 -21.40
C PHE A 21 -14.60 10.72 -21.43
N SER A 22 -14.65 9.69 -22.28
CA SER A 22 -15.81 8.82 -22.43
C SER A 22 -15.85 7.83 -21.26
N PHE A 23 -16.65 8.17 -20.25
CA PHE A 23 -16.99 7.31 -19.12
C PHE A 23 -17.82 6.05 -19.52
N ILE A 24 -17.99 5.78 -20.82
CA ILE A 24 -18.75 4.65 -21.35
C ILE A 24 -17.75 3.55 -21.74
N GLY A 25 -17.33 2.75 -20.75
CA GLY A 25 -16.38 1.65 -20.97
C GLY A 25 -15.53 1.29 -19.75
N PHE A 26 -15.65 2.05 -18.65
CA PHE A 26 -15.03 1.69 -17.40
C PHE A 26 -15.77 0.50 -16.80
N LYS A 27 -15.31 -0.73 -17.05
CA LYS A 27 -15.78 -1.90 -16.31
C LYS A 27 -15.50 -1.62 -14.82
N PRO A 28 -16.52 -1.36 -13.98
CA PRO A 28 -16.30 -0.88 -12.63
C PRO A 28 -15.67 -1.94 -11.72
N THR A 29 -15.58 -3.19 -12.19
CA THR A 29 -14.98 -4.30 -11.46
C THR A 29 -13.51 -4.08 -11.12
N LEU A 30 -12.69 -3.63 -12.08
CA LEU A 30 -11.26 -3.40 -11.87
C LEU A 30 -10.98 -2.30 -10.81
N PRO A 31 -11.52 -1.08 -10.95
CA PRO A 31 -11.27 0.00 -10.00
C PRO A 31 -11.83 -0.29 -8.61
N ILE A 32 -12.99 -0.97 -8.49
CA ILE A 32 -13.55 -1.33 -7.18
C ILE A 32 -12.63 -2.34 -6.48
N VAL A 33 -12.13 -3.34 -7.21
CA VAL A 33 -11.20 -4.34 -6.66
C VAL A 33 -9.88 -3.66 -6.27
N LEU A 34 -9.33 -2.80 -7.11
CA LEU A 34 -8.09 -2.09 -6.80
C LEU A 34 -8.23 -1.17 -5.58
N THR A 35 -9.31 -0.40 -5.49
CA THR A 35 -9.56 0.48 -4.33
C THR A 35 -9.69 -0.33 -3.04
N MET A 36 -10.39 -1.48 -3.07
CA MET A 36 -10.47 -2.40 -1.92
C MET A 36 -9.07 -2.91 -1.54
N LEU A 37 -8.28 -3.40 -2.50
CA LEU A 37 -6.93 -3.90 -2.23
C LEU A 37 -6.01 -2.81 -1.67
N ILE A 38 -6.08 -1.57 -2.17
CA ILE A 38 -5.25 -0.47 -1.67
C ILE A 38 -5.69 -0.05 -0.26
N SER A 39 -7.00 -0.01 0.01
CA SER A 39 -7.52 0.38 1.32
C SER A 39 -7.05 -0.57 2.44
N PHE A 40 -6.94 -1.87 2.14
CA PHE A 40 -6.54 -2.91 3.08
C PHE A 40 -5.07 -3.36 2.94
N CYS A 41 -4.21 -2.59 2.26
CA CYS A 41 -2.79 -2.95 2.11
C CYS A 41 -1.92 -2.70 3.37
N GLY A 42 -2.50 -2.16 4.45
CA GLY A 42 -1.81 -1.89 5.71
C GLY A 42 -1.10 -0.53 5.82
N VAL A 43 -1.03 0.24 4.72
CA VAL A 43 -0.40 1.57 4.70
C VAL A 43 -1.39 2.68 5.02
N LEU A 44 -2.60 2.62 4.45
CA LEU A 44 -3.68 3.58 4.72
C LEU A 44 -4.27 3.39 6.12
N VAL A 45 -4.54 2.13 6.47
CA VAL A 45 -5.02 1.73 7.80
C VAL A 45 -3.97 0.81 8.39
N PRO A 46 -3.31 1.19 9.49
CA PRO A 46 -2.26 0.38 10.09
C PRO A 46 -2.84 -0.96 10.58
N TYR A 47 -2.01 -2.00 10.58
CA TYR A 47 -2.41 -3.37 10.90
C TYR A 47 -3.17 -3.53 12.24
N SER A 48 -2.90 -2.65 13.21
CA SER A 48 -3.55 -2.62 14.52
C SER A 48 -5.00 -2.11 14.51
N GLN A 49 -5.38 -1.31 13.51
CA GLN A 49 -6.70 -0.67 13.40
C GLN A 49 -7.68 -1.46 12.50
N ILE A 50 -7.20 -2.51 11.83
CA ILE A 50 -8.01 -3.36 10.96
C ILE A 50 -8.83 -4.33 11.81
N GLN A 51 -10.13 -4.47 11.50
CA GLN A 51 -11.02 -5.46 12.12
C GLN A 51 -10.45 -6.88 12.04
N VAL A 52 -10.64 -7.66 13.11
CA VAL A 52 -9.98 -8.96 13.33
C VAL A 52 -10.13 -9.92 12.14
N PHE A 53 -11.33 -9.99 11.55
CA PHE A 53 -11.60 -10.85 10.40
C PHE A 53 -10.74 -10.50 9.18
N TRP A 54 -10.72 -9.22 8.78
CA TRP A 54 -9.97 -8.74 7.61
C TRP A 54 -8.46 -8.77 7.84
N ARG A 55 -8.03 -8.57 9.10
CA ARG A 55 -6.63 -8.59 9.51
C ARG A 55 -5.95 -9.95 9.31
N TYR A 56 -6.67 -11.06 9.50
CA TYR A 56 -6.10 -12.40 9.33
C TYR A 56 -6.27 -12.97 7.92
N TRP A 57 -7.32 -12.58 7.20
CA TRP A 57 -7.58 -13.11 5.86
C TRP A 57 -7.09 -12.18 4.75
N MET A 58 -7.65 -10.97 4.67
CA MET A 58 -7.42 -10.09 3.54
C MET A 58 -6.02 -9.48 3.52
N TYR A 59 -5.49 -9.10 4.68
CA TYR A 59 -4.13 -8.54 4.78
C TYR A 59 -3.07 -9.46 4.16
N TYR A 60 -3.13 -10.76 4.45
CA TYR A 60 -2.17 -11.76 3.97
C TYR A 60 -2.47 -12.29 2.57
N MET A 61 -3.72 -12.21 2.11
CA MET A 61 -4.13 -12.60 0.74
C MET A 61 -3.88 -11.48 -0.29
N ASN A 62 -3.60 -10.26 0.16
CA ASN A 62 -3.46 -9.10 -0.70
C ASN A 62 -2.00 -8.91 -1.17
N PRO A 63 -1.71 -9.01 -2.49
CA PRO A 63 -0.37 -8.80 -3.01
C PRO A 63 0.15 -7.38 -2.78
N PHE A 64 -0.74 -6.37 -2.69
CA PHE A 64 -0.34 -4.98 -2.44
C PHE A 64 0.28 -4.79 -1.06
N THR A 65 -0.13 -5.58 -0.06
CA THR A 65 0.48 -5.56 1.28
C THR A 65 1.98 -5.87 1.19
N TYR A 66 2.34 -6.90 0.41
CA TYR A 66 3.73 -7.31 0.26
C TYR A 66 4.52 -6.37 -0.65
N LEU A 67 3.88 -5.82 -1.70
CA LEU A 67 4.49 -4.81 -2.55
C LEU A 67 4.88 -3.57 -1.75
N MET A 68 3.93 -3.02 -0.98
CA MET A 68 4.16 -1.85 -0.14
C MET A 68 5.15 -2.16 0.98
N GLY A 69 5.07 -3.35 1.60
CA GLY A 69 6.00 -3.76 2.64
C GLY A 69 7.45 -3.80 2.17
N GLY A 70 7.69 -4.36 0.99
CA GLY A 70 9.00 -4.32 0.33
C GLY A 70 9.44 -2.89 0.03
N LEU A 71 8.61 -2.12 -0.68
CA LEU A 71 8.92 -0.75 -1.09
C LEU A 71 9.28 0.15 0.10
N LEU A 72 8.46 0.13 1.15
CA LEU A 72 8.68 0.95 2.34
C LEU A 72 9.95 0.53 3.08
N THR A 73 10.23 -0.78 3.17
CA THR A 73 11.46 -1.26 3.81
C THR A 73 12.70 -0.76 3.10
N PHE A 74 12.78 -0.90 1.77
CA PHE A 74 13.99 -0.49 1.04
C PHE A 74 14.18 1.02 0.92
N THR A 75 13.10 1.80 1.01
CA THR A 75 13.15 3.26 0.87
C THR A 75 13.37 3.99 2.19
N LEU A 76 12.79 3.50 3.29
CA LEU A 76 12.75 4.23 4.57
C LEU A 76 13.63 3.62 5.69
N TYR A 77 13.99 2.34 5.65
CA TYR A 77 14.54 1.65 6.83
C TYR A 77 15.78 2.33 7.44
N ASP A 78 16.74 2.74 6.61
CA ASP A 78 17.99 3.39 7.05
C ASP A 78 17.97 4.92 6.99
N LYS A 79 16.80 5.54 6.74
CA LYS A 79 16.69 7.00 6.65
C LYS A 79 16.54 7.63 8.03
N GLN A 80 17.41 8.60 8.34
CA GLN A 80 17.25 9.48 9.49
C GLN A 80 16.26 10.60 9.16
N ILE A 81 15.31 10.84 10.04
CA ILE A 81 14.27 11.86 9.89
C ILE A 81 14.71 13.08 10.71
N THR A 82 14.89 14.21 10.03
CA THR A 82 15.16 15.50 10.66
C THR A 82 13.94 16.38 10.46
N CYS A 83 13.12 16.53 11.51
CA CYS A 83 11.91 17.34 11.46
C CYS A 83 12.23 18.81 11.17
N LYS A 84 11.51 19.40 10.23
CA LYS A 84 11.48 20.85 10.01
C LYS A 84 10.52 21.52 11.00
N SER A 85 10.63 22.85 11.13
CA SER A 85 9.78 23.66 12.02
C SER A 85 8.27 23.43 11.83
N SER A 86 7.82 23.09 10.62
CA SER A 86 6.41 22.80 10.28
C SER A 86 5.96 21.36 10.61
N GLU A 87 6.88 20.44 10.88
CA GLU A 87 6.59 19.02 11.13
C GLU A 87 6.59 18.69 12.62
N PHE A 88 7.01 19.64 13.47
CA PHE A 88 6.89 19.48 14.91
C PHE A 88 5.42 19.56 15.32
N ALA A 89 4.99 18.60 16.11
CA ALA A 89 3.77 18.73 16.88
C ALA A 89 4.04 19.76 18.00
N VAL A 90 3.39 20.91 17.91
CA VAL A 90 3.48 21.99 18.90
C VAL A 90 2.27 21.95 19.81
N PHE A 91 2.51 21.90 21.12
CA PHE A 91 1.47 21.96 22.13
C PHE A 91 1.99 22.56 23.43
N ASP A 92 1.08 23.01 24.29
CA ASP A 92 1.41 23.54 25.61
C ASP A 92 1.10 22.48 26.70
N PRO A 93 2.06 22.18 27.59
CA PRO A 93 1.83 21.27 28.70
C PRO A 93 0.92 21.92 29.75
N PRO A 94 0.28 21.14 30.62
CA PRO A 94 -0.48 21.68 31.75
C PRO A 94 0.43 22.53 32.68
N ALA A 95 -0.17 23.48 33.39
CA ALA A 95 0.56 24.44 34.23
C ALA A 95 1.49 23.74 35.24
N ASN A 96 2.71 24.27 35.35
CA ASN A 96 3.80 23.80 36.23
C ASN A 96 4.45 22.45 35.85
N GLN A 97 4.34 21.98 34.60
CA GLN A 97 5.10 20.84 34.10
C GLN A 97 6.01 21.23 32.94
N THR A 98 7.20 20.65 32.87
CA THR A 98 8.09 20.79 31.71
C THR A 98 7.63 19.85 30.58
N CYS A 99 8.00 20.17 29.34
CA CYS A 99 7.74 19.31 28.20
C CYS A 99 8.22 17.87 28.42
N SER A 100 9.41 17.69 29.01
CA SER A 100 9.96 16.37 29.29
C SER A 100 9.15 15.58 30.31
N GLU A 101 8.61 16.26 31.33
CA GLU A 101 7.86 15.60 32.41
C GLU A 101 6.49 15.13 31.91
N TYR A 102 5.81 15.98 31.14
CA TYR A 102 4.53 15.63 30.52
C TYR A 102 4.67 14.47 29.50
N LEU A 103 5.74 14.47 28.72
CA LEU A 103 5.99 13.46 27.68
C LEU A 103 6.70 12.20 28.16
N ALA A 104 7.15 12.12 29.42
CA ALA A 104 7.94 10.98 29.91
C ALA A 104 7.24 9.63 29.68
N THR A 105 5.93 9.55 29.94
CA THR A 105 5.13 8.35 29.71
C THR A 105 4.92 8.06 28.22
N TYR A 106 4.81 9.09 27.39
CA TYR A 106 4.67 8.93 25.94
C TYR A 106 5.97 8.41 25.31
N LEU A 107 7.11 9.01 25.66
CA LEU A 107 8.44 8.64 25.16
C LEU A 107 8.89 7.26 25.63
N SER A 108 8.38 6.76 26.76
CA SER A 108 8.66 5.40 27.24
C SER A 108 7.74 4.33 26.62
N GLY A 109 6.57 4.72 26.12
CA GLY A 109 5.57 3.83 25.55
C GLY A 109 5.41 3.97 24.04
N LEU A 110 4.28 4.55 23.63
CA LEU A 110 3.85 4.63 22.23
C LEU A 110 4.75 5.52 21.36
N GLY A 111 5.44 6.48 21.97
CA GLY A 111 6.29 7.47 21.32
C GLY A 111 7.78 7.19 21.47
N ARG A 112 8.22 5.95 21.67
CA ARG A 112 9.63 5.61 21.88
C ARG A 112 10.57 6.00 20.73
N GLY A 113 10.04 6.18 19.53
CA GLY A 113 10.75 6.68 18.37
C GLY A 113 10.66 8.20 18.17
N ALA A 114 9.95 8.92 19.04
CA ALA A 114 9.79 10.37 18.99
C ALA A 114 10.94 11.08 19.71
N ASN A 115 11.26 12.29 19.27
CA ASN A 115 12.28 13.13 19.87
C ASN A 115 11.72 14.50 20.25
N LEU A 116 12.09 14.98 21.44
CA LEU A 116 11.71 16.27 21.97
C LEU A 116 12.84 17.27 21.72
N ALA A 117 12.55 18.37 21.03
CA ALA A 117 13.57 19.37 20.70
C ALA A 117 13.85 20.34 21.86
N ASN A 118 12.88 20.56 22.75
CA ASN A 118 12.96 21.50 23.88
C ASN A 118 12.43 20.87 25.17
N PRO A 119 13.26 20.12 25.92
CA PRO A 119 12.84 19.40 27.12
C PRO A 119 12.48 20.31 28.30
N ASP A 120 13.19 21.43 28.45
CA ASP A 120 13.12 22.30 29.64
C ASP A 120 12.04 23.40 29.56
N GLU A 121 11.40 23.55 28.40
CA GLU A 121 10.39 24.58 28.19
C GLU A 121 9.06 24.21 28.86
N VAL A 122 8.32 25.24 29.29
CA VAL A 122 6.97 25.11 29.90
C VAL A 122 5.86 25.59 28.96
N SER A 123 6.22 25.99 27.73
CA SER A 123 5.31 26.40 26.66
C SER A 123 5.92 26.04 25.31
N ASN A 124 5.10 25.89 24.27
CA ASN A 124 5.52 25.57 22.91
C ASN A 124 6.40 24.31 22.82
N CYS A 125 6.00 23.20 23.44
CA CYS A 125 6.71 21.92 23.33
C CYS A 125 6.73 21.44 21.87
N ARG A 126 7.90 21.09 21.35
CA ARG A 126 8.11 20.65 19.96
C ARG A 126 8.54 19.20 19.92
N VAL A 127 7.61 18.33 19.52
CA VAL A 127 7.86 16.89 19.39
C VAL A 127 7.96 16.49 17.93
N CYS A 128 9.05 15.83 17.58
CA CYS A 128 9.25 15.14 16.31
C CYS A 128 8.78 13.69 16.48
N GLN A 129 7.72 13.29 15.76
CA GLN A 129 7.06 11.99 15.97
C GLN A 129 7.97 10.78 15.66
N TYR A 130 8.93 10.94 14.75
CA TYR A 130 9.84 9.87 14.33
C TYR A 130 11.26 10.40 14.15
N THR A 131 12.25 9.68 14.68
CA THR A 131 13.67 9.99 14.47
C THR A 131 14.30 9.19 13.35
N ARG A 132 13.82 7.96 13.15
CA ARG A 132 14.27 7.06 12.08
C ARG A 132 13.09 6.51 11.30
N GLY A 133 13.30 6.23 10.02
CA GLY A 133 12.28 5.57 9.19
C GLY A 133 11.93 4.17 9.71
N SER A 134 12.85 3.49 10.41
CA SER A 134 12.55 2.26 11.16
C SER A 134 11.43 2.44 12.19
N ASP A 135 11.37 3.59 12.86
CA ASP A 135 10.34 3.88 13.87
C ASP A 135 8.95 3.99 13.25
N TYR A 136 8.88 4.56 12.04
CA TYR A 136 7.66 4.56 11.24
C TYR A 136 7.29 3.13 10.78
N LEU A 137 8.25 2.34 10.32
CA LEU A 137 8.03 0.97 9.84
C LEU A 137 7.43 0.03 10.92
N TYR A 138 7.76 0.25 12.20
CA TYR A 138 7.12 -0.49 13.30
C TYR A 138 5.60 -0.31 13.34
N THR A 139 5.10 0.88 12.98
CA THR A 139 3.65 1.16 13.00
C THR A 139 2.88 0.40 11.92
N VAL A 140 3.55 0.07 10.81
CA VAL A 140 3.00 -0.71 9.68
C VAL A 140 3.36 -2.20 9.76
N ASN A 141 3.70 -2.71 10.94
CA ASN A 141 4.00 -4.13 11.21
C ASN A 141 5.28 -4.66 10.53
N ILE A 142 6.25 -3.77 10.25
CA ILE A 142 7.55 -4.10 9.66
C ILE A 142 8.63 -3.81 10.70
N THR A 143 9.20 -4.86 11.27
CA THR A 143 10.13 -4.77 12.41
C THR A 143 11.59 -4.98 11.99
N LYS A 144 11.84 -5.71 10.91
CA LYS A 144 13.17 -6.13 10.47
C LYS A 144 13.34 -5.89 8.98
N TYR A 145 14.52 -5.44 8.58
CA TYR A 145 14.88 -5.27 7.17
C TYR A 145 14.68 -6.54 6.33
N SER A 146 14.99 -7.71 6.91
CA SER A 146 14.79 -9.02 6.27
C SER A 146 13.33 -9.29 5.84
N GLN A 147 12.33 -8.67 6.50
CA GLN A 147 10.94 -8.81 6.12
C GLN A 147 10.66 -8.19 4.74
N GLY A 148 11.36 -7.12 4.37
CA GLY A 148 11.22 -6.51 3.04
C GLY A 148 11.60 -7.48 1.91
N TRP A 149 12.65 -8.28 2.10
CA TRP A 149 13.06 -9.32 1.12
C TRP A 149 12.03 -10.44 1.02
N ARG A 150 11.48 -10.88 2.15
CA ARG A 150 10.39 -11.88 2.17
C ARG A 150 9.17 -11.35 1.41
N ASP A 151 8.81 -10.10 1.65
CA ASP A 151 7.61 -9.50 1.06
C ASP A 151 7.76 -9.32 -0.46
N ILE A 152 8.94 -8.90 -0.95
CA ILE A 152 9.22 -8.90 -2.40
C ILE A 152 9.10 -10.32 -2.98
N GLY A 153 9.67 -11.32 -2.32
CA GLY A 153 9.58 -12.71 -2.78
C GLY A 153 8.13 -13.19 -2.92
N ILE A 154 7.29 -12.90 -1.93
CA ILE A 154 5.86 -13.23 -1.96
C ILE A 154 5.14 -12.47 -3.08
N CYS A 155 5.42 -11.18 -3.26
CA CYS A 155 4.83 -10.39 -4.34
C CYS A 155 5.16 -10.97 -5.73
N ILE A 156 6.41 -11.37 -5.95
CA ILE A 156 6.86 -12.00 -7.19
C ILE A 156 6.13 -13.34 -7.42
N LEU A 157 5.98 -14.16 -6.37
CA LEU A 157 5.22 -15.41 -6.43
C LEU A 157 3.76 -15.17 -6.88
N PHE A 158 3.08 -14.17 -6.30
CA PHE A 158 1.73 -13.81 -6.70
C PHE A 158 1.65 -13.36 -8.16
N ALA A 159 2.61 -12.55 -8.62
CA ALA A 159 2.69 -12.13 -10.00
C ALA A 159 2.81 -13.34 -10.94
N PHE A 160 3.78 -14.23 -10.72
CA PHE A 160 3.97 -15.44 -11.54
C PHE A 160 2.76 -16.38 -11.51
N SER A 161 2.13 -16.55 -10.35
CA SER A 161 0.91 -17.35 -10.21
C SER A 161 -0.24 -16.77 -11.06
N SER A 162 -0.42 -15.44 -11.02
CA SER A 162 -1.45 -14.76 -11.83
C SER A 162 -1.21 -14.90 -13.34
N TYR A 163 0.04 -14.74 -13.79
CA TYR A 163 0.41 -14.94 -15.19
C TYR A 163 0.21 -16.39 -15.63
N SER A 164 0.59 -17.34 -14.78
CA SER A 164 0.40 -18.77 -15.04
C SER A 164 -1.08 -19.14 -15.18
N LEU A 165 -1.94 -18.59 -14.32
CA LEU A 165 -3.39 -18.80 -14.39
C LEU A 165 -3.98 -18.25 -15.69
N VAL A 166 -3.61 -17.02 -16.07
CA VAL A 166 -4.07 -16.40 -17.33
C VAL A 166 -3.63 -17.23 -18.53
N TYR A 167 -2.36 -17.65 -18.55
CA TYR A 167 -1.83 -18.52 -19.60
C TYR A 167 -2.57 -19.86 -19.69
N ALA A 168 -2.84 -20.49 -18.55
CA ALA A 168 -3.62 -21.72 -18.48
C ALA A 168 -5.05 -21.53 -19.03
N LEU A 169 -5.73 -20.46 -18.63
CA LEU A 169 -7.09 -20.13 -19.11
C LEU A 169 -7.12 -19.85 -20.62
N MET A 170 -6.12 -19.14 -21.15
CA MET A 170 -5.98 -18.94 -22.60
C MET A 170 -5.78 -20.27 -23.33
N LYS A 171 -4.98 -21.18 -22.77
CA LYS A 171 -4.76 -22.51 -23.33
C LYS A 171 -6.00 -23.40 -23.26
N LEU A 172 -6.81 -23.30 -22.20
CA LEU A 172 -8.08 -24.02 -22.09
C LEU A 172 -9.11 -23.50 -23.08
N ARG A 173 -9.26 -22.18 -23.22
CA ARG A 173 -10.20 -21.58 -24.20
C ARG A 173 -9.84 -21.92 -25.64
N THR A 174 -8.57 -21.89 -26.00
CA THR A 174 -8.11 -22.26 -27.35
C THR A 174 -8.40 -23.73 -27.66
N LYS A 175 -8.38 -24.63 -26.67
CA LYS A 175 -8.80 -26.03 -26.86
C LYS A 175 -10.31 -26.17 -27.06
N THR A 176 -11.13 -25.44 -26.30
CA THR A 176 -12.60 -25.48 -26.46
C THR A 176 -13.02 -24.95 -27.83
N SER A 177 -12.39 -23.88 -28.32
CA SER A 177 -12.68 -23.34 -29.66
C SER A 177 -12.35 -24.33 -30.78
N LYS A 178 -11.29 -25.14 -30.62
CA LYS A 178 -10.92 -26.18 -31.61
C LYS A 178 -11.78 -27.42 -31.56
N LYS A 179 -12.56 -27.64 -30.50
CA LYS A 179 -13.44 -28.79 -30.33
C LYS A 179 -14.88 -28.53 -30.79
N ALA A 180 -15.18 -27.28 -31.12
CA ALA A 180 -16.50 -26.81 -31.57
C ALA A 180 -16.62 -26.68 -33.09
N GLU A 181 -15.54 -26.97 -33.83
CA GLU A 181 -15.48 -27.09 -35.29
C GLU A 181 -15.30 -28.56 -35.66
#